data_AF-A0A966SLD3-F1
#
_entry.id   AF-A0A966SLD3-F1
#
_cell.length_a   1.000
_cell.length_b   1.000
_cell.length_c   1.000
_cell.angle_alpha   90.00
_cell.angle_beta   90.00
_cell.angle_gamma   90.00
#
_symmetry.space_group_name_H-M   'P 1'
#
loop_
_entity.id
_entity.type
_entity.pdbx_description
1 polymer ?
#
loop_
_entity_poly.entity_id
_entity_poly.type
_entity_poly.pdbx_seq_one_letter_code
_entity_poly.pdbx_strand_id
1 'polypeptide(L)'
;MTPHTTMSKNDIPQDNYVFSSTYLSRQRPQTPMEALMLSVSDVIEESVEELQPLREAVAMCIEQLDEQDQFIVNAVNSEFLSYEQLGKRLGVSKPHAWRLKNNAYAKLQQLLTMHPLIRKKVRVVNTWEQSASQWVMHIASFATEEQEILPEKLQRLIQSARVCLFDQDDIPVSLLWTEMGIEAIQELRMHNAWDSGKMCTLLASKQHDYGHGNITAFGLKGVLVRLSDKVERLINLKSKKFKAQNESLLDTLRDIVGYCVIALMLNDETFHLELGENYANESASDWI
;
A
#
# COMPACT_ATOMS: atom_id res chain seq x y z
N MET A 1 15.74 -9.84 -32.92
CA MET A 1 16.51 -8.59 -33.04
C MET A 1 15.57 -7.46 -32.67
N THR A 2 15.63 -6.99 -31.42
CA THR A 2 14.87 -5.83 -30.95
C THR A 2 15.53 -4.56 -31.49
N PRO A 3 14.78 -3.61 -32.07
CA PRO A 3 15.36 -2.37 -32.53
C PRO A 3 15.73 -1.52 -31.32
N HIS A 4 17.01 -1.26 -31.12
CA HIS A 4 17.47 -0.22 -30.21
C HIS A 4 17.06 1.14 -30.77
N THR A 5 15.90 1.65 -30.38
CA THR A 5 15.53 3.03 -30.64
C THR A 5 16.41 3.95 -29.79
N THR A 6 17.49 4.47 -30.38
CA THR A 6 18.33 5.50 -29.78
C THR A 6 17.57 6.81 -29.72
N MET A 7 17.07 7.19 -28.54
CA MET A 7 16.46 8.51 -28.29
C MET A 7 17.48 9.64 -28.51
N SER A 8 17.01 10.75 -29.10
CA SER A 8 17.82 11.94 -29.41
C SER A 8 17.96 12.85 -28.18
N LYS A 9 19.02 13.67 -28.13
CA LYS A 9 19.22 14.70 -27.07
C LYS A 9 18.04 15.69 -26.97
N ASN A 10 17.23 15.82 -28.03
CA ASN A 10 16.09 16.73 -28.10
C ASN A 10 14.81 16.16 -27.45
N ASP A 11 14.77 14.87 -27.11
CA ASP A 11 13.59 14.23 -26.51
C ASP A 11 13.55 14.37 -24.97
N ILE A 12 14.62 14.91 -24.37
CA ILE A 12 14.72 15.12 -22.92
C ILE A 12 14.23 16.54 -22.62
N PRO A 13 13.24 16.73 -21.73
CA PRO A 13 12.78 18.05 -21.33
C PRO A 13 13.96 18.94 -20.92
N GLN A 14 13.91 20.21 -21.33
CA GLN A 14 14.79 21.21 -20.71
C GLN A 14 14.34 21.40 -19.26
N ASP A 15 15.29 21.33 -18.31
CA ASP A 15 15.06 21.53 -16.87
C ASP A 15 14.72 22.99 -16.58
N ASN A 16 13.60 23.47 -17.11
CA ASN A 16 12.98 24.69 -16.64
C ASN A 16 12.12 24.27 -15.45
N TYR A 17 12.75 24.07 -14.29
CA TYR A 17 12.02 24.12 -13.01
C TYR A 17 11.50 25.55 -12.84
N VAL A 18 10.42 25.88 -13.55
CA VAL A 18 9.65 27.09 -13.30
C VAL A 18 8.82 26.80 -12.06
N PHE A 19 9.48 26.87 -10.90
CA PHE A 19 8.73 27.12 -9.69
C PHE A 19 8.10 28.50 -9.88
N SER A 20 6.78 28.54 -10.02
CA SER A 20 6.05 29.80 -9.99
C SER A 20 6.45 30.52 -8.70
N SER A 21 7.05 31.70 -8.81
CA SER A 21 7.45 32.55 -7.68
C SER A 21 6.31 32.84 -6.70
N THR A 22 5.08 32.54 -7.10
CA THR A 22 3.86 32.54 -6.28
C THR A 22 3.92 31.63 -5.06
N TYR A 23 4.68 30.53 -5.08
CA TYR A 23 4.82 29.64 -3.90
C TYR A 23 5.80 30.15 -2.84
N LEU A 24 6.65 31.13 -3.18
CA LEU A 24 7.65 31.68 -2.25
C LEU A 24 7.10 32.81 -1.37
N SER A 25 5.89 33.30 -1.62
CA SER A 25 5.38 34.53 -0.99
C SER A 25 4.43 34.32 0.20
N ARG A 26 3.97 33.09 0.47
CA ARG A 26 3.21 32.76 1.67
C ARG A 26 3.97 31.76 2.52
N GLN A 27 4.39 32.19 3.71
CA GLN A 27 4.88 31.30 4.74
C GLN A 27 3.72 30.38 5.17
N ARG A 28 3.93 29.07 5.08
CA ARG A 28 2.98 28.08 5.60
C ARG A 28 2.88 28.21 7.12
N PRO A 29 1.68 28.17 7.72
CA PRO A 29 1.52 28.14 9.17
C PRO A 29 2.36 27.04 9.81
N GLN A 30 3.01 27.32 10.93
CA GLN A 30 3.81 26.32 11.66
C GLN A 30 2.92 25.40 12.48
N THR A 31 1.97 25.99 13.22
CA THR A 31 1.08 25.26 14.15
C THR A 31 -0.38 25.21 13.65
N PRO A 32 -1.20 24.25 14.10
CA PRO A 32 -2.62 24.20 13.75
C PRO A 32 -3.37 25.49 14.17
N MET A 33 -2.98 26.07 15.31
CA MET A 33 -3.58 27.31 15.79
C MET A 33 -3.25 28.49 14.87
N GLU A 34 -2.01 28.56 14.38
CA GLU A 34 -1.62 29.58 13.40
C GLU A 34 -2.36 29.39 12.07
N ALA A 35 -2.54 28.14 11.62
CA ALA A 35 -3.32 27.84 10.43
C ALA A 35 -4.77 28.35 10.53
N LEU A 36 -5.40 28.13 11.69
CA LEU A 36 -6.74 28.65 11.99
C LEU A 36 -6.80 30.18 12.05
N MET A 37 -5.78 30.83 12.62
CA MET A 37 -5.73 32.30 12.69
C MET A 37 -5.48 32.95 11.32
N LEU A 38 -4.73 32.28 10.44
CA LEU A 38 -4.41 32.77 9.09
C LEU A 38 -5.46 32.40 8.05
N SER A 39 -6.38 31.48 8.33
CA SER A 39 -7.43 31.09 7.39
C SER A 39 -8.42 32.24 7.20
N VAL A 40 -8.39 32.85 6.01
CA VAL A 40 -9.31 33.94 5.60
C VAL A 40 -10.59 33.38 4.95
N SER A 41 -10.65 32.06 4.73
CA SER A 41 -11.72 31.33 4.06
C SER A 41 -11.99 30.03 4.82
N ASP A 42 -13.05 29.30 4.44
CA ASP A 42 -13.41 27.99 5.01
C ASP A 42 -12.37 26.89 4.72
N VAL A 43 -11.37 27.17 3.88
CA VAL A 43 -10.25 26.28 3.60
C VAL A 43 -9.06 26.68 4.47
N ILE A 44 -8.80 25.87 5.49
CA ILE A 44 -7.64 25.99 6.37
C ILE A 44 -6.47 25.25 5.71
N GLU A 45 -5.34 25.93 5.51
CA GLU A 45 -4.12 25.28 5.02
C GLU A 45 -3.47 24.49 6.16
N GLU A 46 -3.16 23.20 5.93
CA GLU A 46 -2.48 22.36 6.94
C GLU A 46 -1.12 22.97 7.34
N SER A 47 -0.84 22.93 8.64
CA SER A 47 0.40 23.45 9.20
C SER A 47 1.60 22.53 8.94
N VAL A 48 2.81 23.05 9.18
CA VAL A 48 4.05 22.26 9.11
C VAL A 48 3.99 21.08 10.09
N GLU A 49 3.51 21.30 11.31
CA GLU A 49 3.32 20.24 12.32
C GLU A 49 2.31 19.18 11.86
N GLU A 50 1.18 19.58 11.27
CA GLU A 50 0.15 18.64 10.80
C GLU A 50 0.63 17.77 9.63
N LEU A 51 1.55 18.30 8.81
CA LEU A 51 2.15 17.59 7.69
C LEU A 51 3.35 16.74 8.08
N GLN A 52 3.87 16.90 9.30
CA GLN A 52 5.07 16.20 9.75
C GLN A 52 4.97 14.66 9.61
N PRO A 53 3.85 14.01 10.00
CA PRO A 53 3.70 12.55 9.80
C PRO A 53 3.77 12.14 8.33
N LEU A 54 3.25 12.97 7.42
CA LEU A 54 3.30 12.71 5.98
C LEU A 54 4.72 12.87 5.43
N ARG A 55 5.47 13.85 5.93
CA ARG A 55 6.88 14.05 5.56
C ARG A 55 7.76 12.90 6.03
N GLU A 56 7.52 12.41 7.24
CA GLU A 56 8.20 11.23 7.80
C GLU A 56 7.90 9.98 6.98
N ALA A 57 6.63 9.75 6.61
CA ALA A 57 6.25 8.66 5.72
C ALA A 57 6.99 8.72 4.37
N VAL A 58 7.09 9.90 3.76
CA VAL A 58 7.84 10.08 2.50
C VAL A 58 9.33 9.80 2.71
N ALA A 59 9.93 10.26 3.81
CA ALA A 59 11.32 10.00 4.14
C ALA A 59 11.59 8.50 4.32
N MET A 60 10.72 7.78 5.05
CA MET A 60 10.80 6.33 5.22
C MET A 60 10.72 5.58 3.88
N CYS A 61 9.91 6.06 2.92
CA CYS A 61 9.87 5.47 1.58
C CYS A 61 11.16 5.74 0.80
N ILE A 62 11.77 6.93 0.94
CA ILE A 62 13.04 7.27 0.30
C ILE A 62 14.20 6.42 0.86
N GLU A 63 14.19 6.15 2.17
CA GLU A 63 15.20 5.30 2.85
C GLU A 63 15.15 3.83 2.43
N GLN A 64 14.02 3.36 1.89
CA GLN A 64 13.88 1.99 1.37
C GLN A 64 14.45 1.82 -0.05
N LEU A 65 14.80 2.91 -0.74
CA LEU A 65 15.44 2.84 -2.05
C LEU A 65 16.91 2.43 -1.94
N ASP A 66 17.48 1.96 -3.04
CA ASP A 66 18.92 1.75 -3.12
C ASP A 66 19.69 3.09 -3.04
N GLU A 67 20.98 3.04 -2.65
CA GLU A 67 21.80 4.23 -2.42
C GLU A 67 21.83 5.17 -3.63
N GLN A 68 21.82 4.61 -4.84
CA GLN A 68 21.86 5.37 -6.08
C GLN A 68 20.55 6.12 -6.31
N ASP A 69 19.42 5.44 -6.13
CA ASP A 69 18.09 6.03 -6.31
C ASP A 69 17.79 7.07 -5.23
N GLN A 70 18.18 6.81 -3.97
CA GLN A 70 18.10 7.78 -2.88
C GLN A 70 18.89 9.05 -3.21
N PHE A 71 20.13 8.90 -3.69
CA PHE A 71 20.94 10.02 -4.13
C PHE A 71 20.25 10.81 -5.25
N ILE A 72 19.71 10.14 -6.27
CA ILE A 72 19.03 10.80 -7.39
C ILE A 72 17.81 11.59 -6.91
N VAL A 73 16.97 11.00 -6.07
CA VAL A 73 15.75 11.64 -5.54
C VAL A 73 16.11 12.89 -4.74
N ASN A 74 17.10 12.80 -3.84
CA ASN A 74 17.55 13.91 -3.01
C ASN A 74 18.22 15.02 -3.83
N ALA A 75 19.07 14.65 -4.79
CA ALA A 75 19.76 15.61 -5.65
C ALA A 75 18.77 16.41 -6.53
N VAL A 76 17.68 15.77 -6.97
CA VAL A 76 16.65 16.43 -7.79
C VAL A 76 15.72 17.28 -6.93
N ASN A 77 15.28 16.80 -5.76
CA ASN A 77 14.27 17.48 -4.94
C ASN A 77 14.83 18.52 -3.97
N SER A 78 16.02 18.29 -3.41
CA SER A 78 16.61 19.16 -2.39
C SER A 78 17.63 20.13 -2.99
N GLU A 79 18.43 19.67 -3.97
CA GLU A 79 19.47 20.48 -4.61
C GLU A 79 19.04 21.06 -5.97
N PHE A 80 17.89 20.65 -6.49
CA PHE A 80 17.35 21.10 -7.78
C PHE A 80 18.34 20.92 -8.95
N LEU A 81 19.08 19.80 -8.96
CA LEU A 81 20.04 19.54 -10.03
C LEU A 81 19.33 19.32 -11.38
N SER A 82 19.85 19.97 -12.41
CA SER A 82 19.53 19.62 -13.80
C SER A 82 20.03 18.20 -14.15
N TYR A 83 19.43 17.58 -15.17
CA TYR A 83 19.86 16.26 -15.66
C TYR A 83 21.31 16.26 -16.17
N GLU A 84 21.83 17.41 -16.61
CA GLU A 84 23.24 17.52 -16.99
C GLU A 84 24.15 17.47 -15.76
N GLN A 85 23.82 18.22 -14.70
CA GLN A 85 24.57 18.19 -13.44
C GLN A 85 24.47 16.82 -12.75
N LEU A 86 23.28 16.22 -12.76
CA LEU A 86 23.05 14.87 -12.25
C LEU A 86 23.91 13.84 -13.00
N GLY A 87 23.93 13.91 -14.34
CA GLY A 87 24.78 13.04 -15.15
C GLY A 87 26.27 13.20 -14.84
N LYS A 88 26.75 14.44 -14.68
CA LYS A 88 28.16 14.70 -14.29
C LYS A 88 28.51 14.07 -12.95
N ARG A 89 27.64 14.19 -11.93
CA ARG A 89 27.87 13.60 -10.61
C ARG A 89 27.86 12.07 -10.62
N LEU A 90 26.99 11.47 -11.42
CA LEU A 90 26.87 10.03 -11.57
C LEU A 90 27.90 9.43 -12.55
N GLY A 91 28.68 10.25 -13.26
CA GLY A 91 29.61 9.79 -14.30
C GLY A 91 28.92 9.27 -15.57
N VAL A 92 27.68 9.67 -15.83
CA VAL A 92 26.87 9.20 -16.96
C VAL A 92 26.39 10.34 -17.87
N SER A 93 25.94 9.98 -19.08
CA SER A 93 25.37 10.95 -20.02
C SER A 93 24.02 11.50 -19.53
N LYS A 94 23.64 12.73 -19.93
CA LYS A 94 22.33 13.35 -19.63
C LYS A 94 21.13 12.41 -19.92
N PRO A 95 21.04 11.73 -21.09
CA PRO A 95 19.95 10.77 -21.34
C PRO A 95 19.92 9.60 -20.35
N HIS A 96 21.08 9.12 -19.94
CA HIS A 96 21.17 8.03 -18.97
C HIS A 96 20.74 8.49 -17.57
N ALA A 97 21.18 9.68 -17.14
CA ALA A 97 20.74 10.29 -15.88
C ALA A 97 19.22 10.48 -15.81
N TRP A 98 18.61 10.94 -16.91
CA TRP A 98 17.16 11.08 -17.01
C TRP A 98 16.43 9.73 -16.86
N ARG A 99 16.93 8.67 -17.51
CA ARG A 99 16.37 7.31 -17.37
C ARG A 99 16.51 6.78 -15.94
N LEU A 100 17.67 6.95 -15.33
CA LEU A 100 17.89 6.56 -13.93
C LEU A 100 16.93 7.31 -12.99
N LYS A 101 16.75 8.63 -13.19
CA LYS A 101 15.77 9.42 -12.45
C LYS A 101 14.36 8.87 -12.61
N ASN A 102 13.93 8.57 -13.83
CA ASN A 102 12.58 8.05 -14.04
C ASN A 102 12.39 6.68 -13.39
N ASN A 103 13.40 5.82 -13.44
CA ASN A 103 13.36 4.51 -12.76
C ASN A 103 13.31 4.67 -11.23
N ALA A 104 14.14 5.55 -10.66
CA ALA A 104 14.14 5.86 -9.24
C ALA A 104 12.77 6.40 -8.78
N TYR A 105 12.18 7.31 -9.56
CA TYR A 105 10.85 7.86 -9.27
C TYR A 105 9.74 6.84 -9.43
N ALA A 106 9.84 5.91 -10.38
CA ALA A 106 8.88 4.82 -10.52
C ALA A 106 8.93 3.87 -9.31
N LYS A 107 10.12 3.50 -8.84
CA LYS A 107 10.30 2.72 -7.60
C LYS A 107 9.76 3.48 -6.37
N LEU A 108 10.11 4.76 -6.25
CA LEU A 108 9.59 5.59 -5.16
C LEU A 108 8.06 5.68 -5.20
N GLN A 109 7.48 5.87 -6.39
CA GLN A 109 6.03 5.90 -6.58
C GLN A 109 5.39 4.61 -6.06
N GLN A 110 5.94 3.44 -6.38
CA GLN A 110 5.43 2.15 -5.89
C GLN A 110 5.41 2.08 -4.35
N LEU A 111 6.49 2.53 -3.70
CA LEU A 111 6.57 2.57 -2.23
C LEU A 111 5.56 3.56 -1.63
N LEU A 112 5.47 4.77 -2.19
CA LEU A 112 4.55 5.80 -1.73
C LEU A 112 3.09 5.37 -1.89
N THR A 113 2.74 4.74 -3.01
CA THR A 113 1.36 4.30 -3.28
C THR A 113 0.88 3.22 -2.34
N MET A 114 1.78 2.48 -1.68
CA MET A 114 1.41 1.44 -0.73
C MET A 114 1.56 1.86 0.73
N HIS A 115 2.10 3.05 1.01
CA HIS A 115 2.25 3.53 2.38
C HIS A 115 0.89 3.90 2.99
N PRO A 116 0.45 3.29 4.12
CA PRO A 116 -0.90 3.49 4.66
C PRO A 116 -1.28 4.94 4.94
N LEU A 117 -0.38 5.73 5.56
CA LEU A 117 -0.64 7.15 5.83
C LEU A 117 -0.78 7.99 4.55
N ILE A 118 -0.04 7.65 3.49
CA ILE A 118 -0.08 8.38 2.22
C ILE A 118 -1.37 8.04 1.49
N ARG A 119 -1.75 6.77 1.44
CA ARG A 119 -3.02 6.31 0.86
C ARG A 119 -4.24 6.92 1.55
N LYS A 120 -4.16 7.13 2.87
CA LYS A 120 -5.20 7.80 3.65
C LYS A 120 -5.31 9.30 3.32
N LYS A 121 -4.17 10.00 3.19
CA LYS A 121 -4.13 11.46 2.97
C LYS A 121 -4.32 11.86 1.51
N VAL A 122 -3.88 11.01 0.58
CA VAL A 122 -3.91 11.26 -0.86
C VAL A 122 -4.80 10.22 -1.51
N ARG A 123 -5.77 10.65 -2.31
CA ARG A 123 -6.62 9.72 -3.06
C ARG A 123 -5.80 9.00 -4.13
N VAL A 124 -5.30 7.80 -3.81
CA VAL A 124 -4.49 6.97 -4.74
C VAL A 124 -5.37 6.16 -5.70
N VAL A 125 -6.60 5.84 -5.28
CA VAL A 125 -7.55 5.00 -6.04
C VAL A 125 -8.97 5.56 -5.96
N ASN A 126 -9.82 5.17 -6.90
CA ASN A 126 -11.17 5.69 -7.04
C ASN A 126 -12.25 4.74 -6.54
N THR A 127 -12.04 3.43 -6.69
CA THR A 127 -13.03 2.40 -6.33
C THR A 127 -12.49 1.42 -5.30
N TRP A 128 -13.42 0.71 -4.65
CA TRP A 128 -13.10 -0.34 -3.68
C TRP A 128 -12.25 -1.46 -4.31
N GLU A 129 -12.59 -1.90 -5.53
CA GLU A 129 -11.93 -2.99 -6.25
C GLU A 129 -10.48 -2.67 -6.59
N GLN A 130 -10.19 -1.41 -6.96
CA GLN A 130 -8.84 -0.92 -7.19
C GLN A 130 -8.00 -1.01 -5.92
N SER A 131 -8.55 -0.56 -4.78
CA SER A 131 -7.81 -0.65 -3.52
C SER A 131 -7.57 -2.09 -3.09
N ALA A 132 -8.61 -2.93 -3.14
CA ALA A 132 -8.52 -4.34 -2.77
C ALA A 132 -7.47 -5.07 -3.64
N SER A 133 -7.47 -4.80 -4.95
CA SER A 133 -6.53 -5.40 -5.89
C SER A 133 -5.09 -4.99 -5.63
N GLN A 134 -4.85 -3.70 -5.34
CA GLN A 134 -3.52 -3.22 -4.98
C GLN A 134 -2.99 -3.89 -3.70
N TRP A 135 -3.84 -4.03 -2.67
CA TRP A 135 -3.43 -4.72 -1.44
C TRP A 135 -3.20 -6.23 -1.64
N VAL A 136 -4.04 -6.92 -2.40
CA VAL A 136 -3.82 -8.33 -2.77
C VAL A 136 -2.47 -8.49 -3.48
N MET A 137 -2.20 -7.65 -4.48
CA MET A 137 -0.96 -7.68 -5.25
C MET A 137 0.26 -7.35 -4.39
N HIS A 138 0.14 -6.38 -3.48
CA HIS A 138 1.20 -6.01 -2.54
C HIS A 138 1.58 -7.16 -1.62
N ILE A 139 0.63 -7.78 -0.92
CA ILE A 139 0.91 -8.91 -0.03
C ILE A 139 1.50 -10.08 -0.85
N ALA A 140 0.93 -10.37 -2.03
CA ALA A 140 1.42 -11.42 -2.91
C ALA A 140 2.85 -11.17 -3.43
N SER A 141 3.29 -9.92 -3.55
CA SER A 141 4.64 -9.57 -3.97
C SER A 141 5.71 -9.90 -2.92
N PHE A 142 5.35 -9.87 -1.63
CA PHE A 142 6.23 -10.29 -0.53
C PHE A 142 6.15 -11.79 -0.25
N ALA A 143 5.02 -12.42 -0.52
CA ALA A 143 4.80 -13.85 -0.30
C ALA A 143 5.46 -14.73 -1.38
N THR A 144 6.76 -14.53 -1.66
CA THR A 144 7.49 -15.20 -2.76
C THR A 144 7.75 -16.68 -2.50
N GLU A 145 7.82 -17.09 -1.25
CA GLU A 145 8.14 -18.45 -0.82
C GLU A 145 6.93 -19.40 -0.87
N GLU A 146 7.19 -20.70 -1.02
CA GLU A 146 6.20 -21.79 -0.93
C GLU A 146 6.42 -22.53 0.39
N GLN A 147 5.86 -21.98 1.48
CA GLN A 147 6.09 -22.50 2.82
C GLN A 147 4.80 -22.93 3.50
N GLU A 148 4.87 -23.98 4.29
CA GLU A 148 3.81 -24.37 5.21
C GLU A 148 3.66 -23.34 6.35
N ILE A 149 2.42 -22.91 6.62
CA ILE A 149 2.17 -21.99 7.73
C ILE A 149 2.47 -22.65 9.06
N LEU A 150 3.13 -21.89 9.94
CA LEU A 150 3.36 -22.27 11.34
C LEU A 150 2.23 -21.69 12.20
N PRO A 151 1.31 -22.50 12.73
CA PRO A 151 0.15 -21.95 13.44
C PRO A 151 0.52 -21.13 14.68
N GLU A 152 1.61 -21.49 15.36
CA GLU A 152 2.15 -20.72 16.48
C GLU A 152 2.63 -19.31 16.09
N LYS A 153 3.10 -19.12 14.85
CA LYS A 153 3.46 -17.79 14.33
C LYS A 153 2.19 -16.96 14.14
N LEU A 154 1.16 -17.56 13.56
CA LEU A 154 -0.12 -16.90 13.30
C LEU A 154 -0.84 -16.50 14.60
N GLN A 155 -0.85 -17.39 15.61
CA GLN A 155 -1.39 -17.06 16.93
C GLN A 155 -0.65 -15.91 17.62
N ARG A 156 0.69 -15.87 17.49
CA ARG A 156 1.47 -14.73 18.00
C ARG A 156 1.11 -13.42 17.30
N LEU A 157 0.91 -13.43 15.98
CA LEU A 157 0.49 -12.25 15.23
C LEU A 157 -0.91 -11.79 15.65
N ILE A 158 -1.87 -12.70 15.83
CA ILE A 158 -3.21 -12.40 16.35
C ILE A 158 -3.13 -11.80 17.75
N GLN A 159 -2.31 -12.37 18.64
CA GLN A 159 -2.16 -11.86 20.00
C GLN A 159 -1.54 -10.46 20.00
N SER A 160 -0.51 -10.20 19.18
CA SER A 160 0.07 -8.87 19.02
C SER A 160 -0.95 -7.87 18.50
N ALA A 161 -1.75 -8.25 17.49
CA ALA A 161 -2.81 -7.41 16.94
C ALA A 161 -3.90 -7.12 17.99
N ARG A 162 -4.21 -8.09 18.86
CA ARG A 162 -5.15 -7.91 19.97
C ARG A 162 -4.64 -6.86 20.95
N VAL A 163 -3.39 -6.96 21.39
CA VAL A 163 -2.78 -5.97 22.29
C VAL A 163 -2.79 -4.58 21.64
N CYS A 164 -2.41 -4.49 20.36
CA CYS A 164 -2.36 -3.23 19.62
C CYS A 164 -3.73 -2.62 19.27
N LEU A 165 -4.83 -3.36 19.39
CA LEU A 165 -6.17 -2.82 19.08
C LEU A 165 -7.05 -2.63 20.31
N PHE A 166 -6.87 -3.46 21.34
CA PHE A 166 -7.71 -3.44 22.54
C PHE A 166 -7.00 -2.81 23.74
N ASP A 167 -5.67 -2.93 23.82
CA ASP A 167 -4.92 -2.57 25.02
C ASP A 167 -4.06 -1.30 24.80
N GLN A 168 -3.73 -0.94 23.56
CA GLN A 168 -2.90 0.22 23.19
C GLN A 168 -3.47 0.90 21.94
N ASP A 169 -3.77 2.19 21.98
CA ASP A 169 -4.50 2.88 20.89
C ASP A 169 -3.61 3.39 19.72
N ASP A 170 -2.26 3.34 19.84
CA ASP A 170 -1.36 4.10 18.95
C ASP A 170 -0.39 3.25 18.07
N ILE A 171 -0.50 1.92 18.03
CA ILE A 171 0.45 1.10 17.24
C ILE A 171 -0.07 0.84 15.81
N PRO A 172 0.76 1.08 14.77
CA PRO A 172 0.40 0.71 13.40
C PRO A 172 0.30 -0.81 13.25
N VAL A 173 -0.94 -1.30 13.14
CA VAL A 173 -1.25 -2.73 12.98
C VAL A 173 -1.15 -3.23 11.53
N SER A 174 -0.90 -2.34 10.56
CA SER A 174 -0.82 -2.69 9.13
C SER A 174 0.17 -3.80 8.85
N LEU A 175 1.37 -3.74 9.43
CA LEU A 175 2.41 -4.75 9.26
C LEU A 175 1.96 -6.14 9.74
N LEU A 176 1.16 -6.20 10.81
CA LEU A 176 0.63 -7.48 11.32
C LEU A 176 -0.35 -8.11 10.32
N TRP A 177 -1.23 -7.31 9.71
CA TRP A 177 -2.16 -7.79 8.68
C TRP A 177 -1.42 -8.28 7.43
N THR A 178 -0.41 -7.52 6.98
CA THR A 178 0.43 -7.91 5.85
C THR A 178 1.12 -9.25 6.12
N GLU A 179 1.70 -9.42 7.31
CA GLU A 179 2.42 -10.65 7.64
C GLU A 179 1.51 -11.87 7.73
N MET A 180 0.31 -11.73 8.32
CA MET A 180 -0.68 -12.80 8.33
C MET A 180 -1.16 -13.15 6.92
N GLY A 181 -1.33 -12.15 6.06
CA GLY A 181 -1.64 -12.35 4.65
C GLY A 181 -0.52 -13.08 3.91
N ILE A 182 0.74 -12.72 4.14
CA ILE A 182 1.91 -13.37 3.53
C ILE A 182 1.92 -14.85 3.89
N GLU A 183 1.82 -15.18 5.17
CA GLU A 183 1.83 -16.57 5.64
C GLU A 183 0.72 -17.42 5.00
N ALA A 184 -0.49 -16.86 4.87
CA ALA A 184 -1.61 -17.56 4.22
C ALA A 184 -1.40 -17.74 2.71
N ILE A 185 -0.83 -16.74 2.02
CA ILE A 185 -0.51 -16.83 0.59
C ILE A 185 0.59 -17.86 0.34
N GLN A 186 1.63 -17.90 1.16
CA GLN A 186 2.73 -18.86 1.04
C GLN A 186 2.21 -20.30 1.12
N GLU A 187 1.29 -20.58 2.07
CA GLU A 187 0.68 -21.91 2.17
C GLU A 187 -0.24 -22.21 0.98
N LEU A 188 -1.04 -21.24 0.50
CA LEU A 188 -1.85 -21.39 -0.71
C LEU A 188 -0.99 -21.70 -1.94
N ARG A 189 0.20 -21.09 -2.07
CA ARG A 189 1.15 -21.37 -3.15
C ARG A 189 1.73 -22.77 -3.05
N MET A 190 2.11 -23.21 -1.85
CA MET A 190 2.57 -24.58 -1.60
C MET A 190 1.54 -25.64 -2.04
N HIS A 191 0.25 -25.31 -1.94
CA HIS A 191 -0.85 -26.15 -2.44
C HIS A 191 -1.23 -25.92 -3.92
N ASN A 192 -0.49 -25.09 -4.68
CA ASN A 192 -0.83 -24.68 -6.05
C ASN A 192 -2.26 -24.09 -6.17
N ALA A 193 -2.73 -23.42 -5.12
CA ALA A 193 -4.10 -22.92 -4.99
C ALA A 193 -4.21 -21.39 -4.97
N TRP A 194 -3.08 -20.68 -5.14
CA TRP A 194 -3.02 -19.22 -5.19
C TRP A 194 -3.14 -18.69 -6.62
N ASP A 195 -3.97 -17.67 -6.79
CA ASP A 195 -4.12 -16.87 -8.00
C ASP A 195 -4.60 -15.48 -7.56
N SER A 196 -3.75 -14.46 -7.72
CA SER A 196 -4.05 -13.11 -7.26
C SER A 196 -5.29 -12.55 -7.95
N GLY A 197 -5.48 -12.82 -9.25
CA GLY A 197 -6.64 -12.33 -9.99
C GLY A 197 -7.94 -12.94 -9.48
N LYS A 198 -7.96 -14.26 -9.25
CA LYS A 198 -9.10 -14.93 -8.63
C LYS A 198 -9.37 -14.44 -7.21
N MET A 199 -8.33 -14.10 -6.45
CA MET A 199 -8.49 -13.53 -5.11
C MET A 199 -9.16 -12.14 -5.18
N CYS A 200 -8.73 -11.27 -6.10
CA CYS A 200 -9.36 -9.96 -6.30
C CYS A 200 -10.84 -10.10 -6.65
N THR A 201 -11.17 -10.95 -7.64
CA THR A 201 -12.56 -11.23 -8.03
C THR A 201 -13.37 -11.83 -6.88
N LEU A 202 -12.80 -12.73 -6.08
CA LEU A 202 -13.48 -13.29 -4.92
C LEU A 202 -13.84 -12.19 -3.90
N LEU A 203 -12.92 -11.29 -3.59
CA LEU A 203 -13.14 -10.22 -2.62
C LEU A 203 -14.18 -9.22 -3.11
N ALA A 204 -14.06 -8.78 -4.36
CA ALA A 204 -15.01 -7.85 -4.94
C ALA A 204 -16.41 -8.46 -5.03
N SER A 205 -16.55 -9.72 -5.46
CA SER A 205 -17.84 -10.43 -5.45
C SER A 205 -18.47 -10.45 -4.06
N LYS A 206 -17.70 -10.81 -3.02
CA LYS A 206 -18.20 -10.81 -1.64
C LYS A 206 -18.59 -9.40 -1.21
N GLN A 207 -17.80 -8.38 -1.53
CA GLN A 207 -18.11 -7.01 -1.13
C GLN A 207 -19.41 -6.50 -1.78
N HIS A 208 -19.66 -6.81 -3.05
CA HIS A 208 -20.92 -6.49 -3.72
C HIS A 208 -22.13 -7.19 -3.08
N ASP A 209 -21.96 -8.44 -2.60
CA ASP A 209 -23.04 -9.18 -1.93
C ASP A 209 -23.36 -8.65 -0.53
N TYR A 210 -22.32 -8.32 0.27
CA TYR A 210 -22.50 -7.94 1.68
C TYR A 210 -22.65 -6.43 1.90
N GLY A 211 -22.12 -5.61 0.99
CA GLY A 211 -21.95 -4.16 1.18
C GLY A 211 -21.02 -3.79 2.34
N HIS A 212 -20.92 -2.50 2.63
CA HIS A 212 -19.97 -1.96 3.62
C HIS A 212 -20.38 -2.17 5.08
N GLY A 213 -21.68 -2.32 5.36
CA GLY A 213 -22.25 -2.24 6.72
C GLY A 213 -21.69 -3.28 7.71
N ASN A 214 -21.50 -4.52 7.26
CA ASN A 214 -21.08 -5.62 8.13
C ASN A 214 -19.64 -5.47 8.69
N ILE A 215 -18.78 -4.79 7.92
CA ILE A 215 -17.40 -4.50 8.33
C ILE A 215 -17.35 -3.19 9.12
N THR A 216 -17.98 -2.13 8.59
CA THR A 216 -17.96 -0.79 9.21
C THR A 216 -18.60 -0.75 10.60
N ALA A 217 -19.60 -1.58 10.87
CA ALA A 217 -20.24 -1.66 12.20
C ALA A 217 -19.28 -1.99 13.35
N PHE A 218 -18.19 -2.73 13.08
CA PHE A 218 -17.24 -3.17 14.11
C PHE A 218 -15.78 -2.79 13.81
N GLY A 219 -15.49 -2.28 12.60
CA GLY A 219 -14.17 -1.86 12.16
C GLY A 219 -13.09 -2.92 12.33
N LEU A 220 -11.87 -2.48 12.63
CA LEU A 220 -10.69 -3.34 12.80
C LEU A 220 -10.86 -4.38 13.91
N LYS A 221 -11.54 -4.01 15.02
CA LYS A 221 -11.79 -4.92 16.14
C LYS A 221 -12.67 -6.11 15.70
N GLY A 222 -13.71 -5.86 14.91
CA GLY A 222 -14.55 -6.93 14.35
C GLY A 222 -13.81 -7.81 13.34
N VAL A 223 -12.96 -7.20 12.50
CA VAL A 223 -12.12 -7.95 11.56
C VAL A 223 -11.14 -8.85 12.31
N LEU A 224 -10.48 -8.37 13.36
CA LEU A 224 -9.58 -9.19 14.18
C LEU A 224 -10.29 -10.40 14.79
N VAL A 225 -11.51 -10.23 15.32
CA VAL A 225 -12.29 -11.36 15.88
C VAL A 225 -12.59 -12.41 14.80
N ARG A 226 -12.99 -11.98 13.60
CA ARG A 226 -13.25 -12.89 12.47
C ARG A 226 -11.98 -13.59 11.99
N LEU A 227 -10.87 -12.86 11.94
CA LEU A 227 -9.57 -13.42 11.61
C LEU A 227 -9.16 -14.47 12.64
N SER A 228 -9.33 -14.18 13.93
CA SER A 228 -9.04 -15.12 15.03
C SER A 228 -9.86 -16.42 14.91
N ASP A 229 -11.14 -16.35 14.54
CA ASP A 229 -11.97 -17.56 14.28
C ASP A 229 -11.38 -18.42 13.14
N LYS A 230 -10.93 -17.77 12.06
CA LYS A 230 -10.33 -18.47 10.91
C LYS A 230 -8.97 -19.07 11.24
N VAL A 231 -8.15 -18.40 12.04
CA VAL A 231 -6.88 -18.93 12.55
C VAL A 231 -7.10 -20.16 13.43
N GLU A 232 -8.05 -20.12 14.35
CA GLU A 232 -8.38 -21.27 15.20
C GLU A 232 -8.96 -22.44 14.37
N ARG A 233 -9.75 -22.14 13.33
CA ARG A 233 -10.21 -23.16 12.38
C ARG A 233 -9.04 -23.83 11.65
N LEU A 234 -8.11 -23.04 11.13
CA LEU A 234 -6.90 -23.52 10.45
C LEU A 234 -6.09 -24.47 11.34
N ILE A 235 -5.87 -24.10 12.61
CA ILE A 235 -5.17 -24.95 13.59
C ILE A 235 -5.85 -26.31 13.73
N ASN A 236 -7.17 -26.31 13.92
CA ASN A 236 -7.95 -27.53 14.11
C ASN A 236 -7.94 -28.45 12.87
N LEU A 237 -7.94 -27.87 11.67
CA LEU A 237 -7.82 -28.62 10.42
C LEU A 237 -6.43 -29.26 10.26
N LYS A 238 -5.36 -28.52 10.62
CA LYS A 238 -3.98 -29.02 10.52
C LYS A 238 -3.63 -30.05 11.59
N SER A 239 -4.24 -30.01 12.76
CA SER A 239 -3.93 -30.92 13.87
C SER A 239 -4.43 -32.36 13.69
N LYS A 240 -4.83 -32.78 12.47
CA LYS A 240 -5.29 -34.13 12.08
C LYS A 240 -6.48 -34.70 12.87
N LYS A 241 -7.14 -33.90 13.72
CA LYS A 241 -8.30 -34.35 14.52
C LYS A 241 -9.63 -34.30 13.76
N PHE A 242 -9.70 -33.55 12.67
CA PHE A 242 -10.94 -33.39 11.90
C PHE A 242 -10.67 -33.50 10.39
N LYS A 243 -11.34 -34.45 9.72
CA LYS A 243 -11.61 -34.28 8.28
C LYS A 243 -12.55 -33.08 8.16
N ALA A 244 -12.22 -32.11 7.31
CA ALA A 244 -13.10 -30.97 7.03
C ALA A 244 -14.50 -31.50 6.63
N GLN A 245 -15.53 -31.16 7.40
CA GLN A 245 -16.91 -31.55 7.09
C GLN A 245 -17.68 -30.44 6.37
N ASN A 246 -17.31 -29.16 6.57
CA ASN A 246 -18.07 -28.01 6.08
C ASN A 246 -17.23 -27.05 5.21
N GLU A 247 -16.09 -26.56 5.71
CA GLU A 247 -15.25 -25.57 5.01
C GLU A 247 -13.82 -26.11 4.85
N SER A 248 -13.22 -25.94 3.66
CA SER A 248 -11.92 -26.50 3.35
C SER A 248 -10.76 -25.69 3.94
N LEU A 249 -9.58 -26.32 4.02
CA LEU A 249 -8.32 -25.64 4.37
C LEU A 249 -8.06 -24.45 3.44
N LEU A 250 -8.23 -24.65 2.13
CA LEU A 250 -7.96 -23.62 1.12
C LEU A 250 -8.92 -22.44 1.24
N ASP A 251 -10.19 -22.69 1.57
CA ASP A 251 -11.17 -21.61 1.77
C ASP A 251 -10.87 -20.83 3.04
N THR A 252 -10.46 -21.51 4.11
CA THR A 252 -10.03 -20.87 5.37
C THR A 252 -8.83 -19.95 5.11
N LEU A 253 -7.85 -20.39 4.32
CA LEU A 253 -6.68 -19.56 3.96
C LEU A 253 -7.07 -18.35 3.11
N ARG A 254 -7.97 -18.51 2.12
CA ARG A 254 -8.48 -17.38 1.33
C ARG A 254 -9.22 -16.37 2.19
N ASP A 255 -10.00 -16.84 3.17
CA ASP A 255 -10.68 -15.95 4.11
C ASP A 255 -9.69 -15.18 5.00
N ILE A 256 -8.60 -15.81 5.45
CA ILE A 256 -7.52 -15.12 6.17
C ILE A 256 -6.94 -14.00 5.30
N VAL A 257 -6.58 -14.29 4.05
CA VAL A 257 -6.08 -13.27 3.10
C VAL A 257 -7.11 -12.15 2.93
N GLY A 258 -8.39 -12.48 2.76
CA GLY A 258 -9.45 -11.50 2.56
C GLY A 258 -9.65 -10.56 3.75
N TYR A 259 -9.65 -11.09 4.97
CA TYR A 259 -9.73 -10.26 6.17
C TYR A 259 -8.49 -9.40 6.37
N CYS A 260 -7.29 -9.88 6.00
CA CYS A 260 -6.07 -9.06 6.03
C CYS A 260 -6.15 -7.88 5.05
N VAL A 261 -6.64 -8.11 3.82
CA VAL A 261 -6.85 -7.05 2.82
C VAL A 261 -7.89 -6.03 3.33
N ILE A 262 -9.02 -6.49 3.87
CA ILE A 262 -10.04 -5.61 4.44
C ILE A 262 -9.48 -4.79 5.60
N ALA A 263 -8.67 -5.39 6.48
CA ALA A 263 -8.03 -4.67 7.58
C ALA A 263 -7.09 -3.56 7.08
N LEU A 264 -6.31 -3.82 6.03
CA LEU A 264 -5.44 -2.83 5.40
C LEU A 264 -6.25 -1.69 4.76
N MET A 265 -7.36 -2.01 4.10
CA MET A 265 -8.28 -1.00 3.53
C MET A 265 -9.01 -0.17 4.60
N LEU A 266 -9.23 -0.72 5.79
CA LEU A 266 -9.75 0.05 6.92
C LEU A 266 -8.68 0.99 7.48
N ASN A 267 -7.42 0.57 7.53
CA ASN A 267 -6.31 1.39 8.01
C ASN A 267 -6.05 2.62 7.12
N ASP A 268 -6.16 2.45 5.80
CA ASP A 268 -5.95 3.55 4.83
C ASP A 268 -7.25 4.27 4.42
N GLU A 269 -8.37 3.94 5.08
CA GLU A 269 -9.72 4.48 4.86
C GLU A 269 -10.34 4.19 3.48
N THR A 270 -9.66 3.45 2.60
CA THR A 270 -10.16 3.12 1.26
C THR A 270 -11.28 2.08 1.26
N PHE A 271 -11.56 1.43 2.39
CA PHE A 271 -12.70 0.51 2.50
C PHE A 271 -14.04 1.18 2.22
N HIS A 272 -14.17 2.49 2.44
CA HIS A 272 -15.42 3.24 2.25
C HIS A 272 -15.62 3.73 0.81
N LEU A 273 -14.71 3.43 -0.11
CA LEU A 273 -14.85 3.81 -1.51
C LEU A 273 -16.09 3.17 -2.14
N GLU A 274 -16.60 3.84 -3.17
CA GLU A 274 -17.70 3.35 -3.98
C GLU A 274 -17.29 2.07 -4.72
N LEU A 275 -18.26 1.19 -4.90
CA LEU A 275 -18.10 -0.03 -5.69
C LEU A 275 -18.18 0.32 -7.18
N GLY A 276 -17.36 -0.31 -8.01
CA GLY A 276 -17.37 -0.10 -9.45
C GLY A 276 -18.70 -0.53 -10.08
N GLU A 277 -19.33 0.35 -10.88
CA GLU A 277 -20.63 0.08 -11.50
C GLU A 277 -20.61 -1.09 -12.51
N ASN A 278 -19.44 -1.38 -13.10
CA ASN A 278 -19.26 -2.40 -14.13
C ASN A 278 -18.49 -3.63 -13.66
N TYR A 279 -18.41 -3.87 -12.35
CA TYR A 279 -17.63 -4.98 -11.76
C TYR A 279 -17.83 -6.33 -12.46
N ALA A 280 -19.06 -6.67 -12.88
CA ALA A 280 -19.37 -7.94 -13.54
C ALA A 280 -18.68 -8.12 -14.91
N ASN A 281 -18.26 -7.04 -15.56
CA ASN A 281 -17.58 -7.04 -16.86
C ASN A 281 -16.08 -6.71 -16.73
N GLU A 282 -15.62 -6.36 -15.53
CA GLU A 282 -14.25 -6.02 -15.23
C GLU A 282 -13.51 -7.23 -14.68
N SER A 283 -12.22 -7.27 -14.95
CA SER A 283 -11.29 -8.29 -14.49
C SER A 283 -10.27 -7.69 -13.54
N ALA A 284 -9.53 -8.54 -12.83
CA ALA A 284 -8.46 -8.07 -11.95
C ALA A 284 -7.42 -7.20 -12.70
N SER A 285 -7.21 -7.41 -14.00
CA SER A 285 -6.33 -6.56 -14.81
C SER A 285 -6.87 -5.14 -15.04
N ASP A 286 -8.18 -4.92 -14.94
CA ASP A 286 -8.79 -3.60 -15.11
C ASP A 286 -8.71 -2.75 -13.83
N TRP A 287 -8.38 -3.37 -12.69
CA TRP A 287 -8.28 -2.73 -11.38
C TRP A 287 -6.83 -2.44 -10.93
N ILE A 288 -5.84 -2.93 -11.66
CA ILE A 288 -4.40 -2.78 -11.39
C ILE A 288 -3.85 -1.60 -12.20
#